data_AF-A0A8H6U0E2-F1
#
_entry.id   AF-A0A8H6U0E2-F1
#
_cell.length_a   1.000
_cell.length_b   1.000
_cell.length_c   1.000
_cell.angle_alpha   90.00
_cell.angle_beta   90.00
_cell.angle_gamma   90.00
#
_symmetry.space_group_name_H-M   'P 1'
#
loop_
_entity.id
_entity.type
_entity.pdbx_description
1 polymer ?
#
loop_
_entity_poly.entity_id
_entity_poly.type
_entity_poly.pdbx_seq_one_letter_code
_entity_poly.pdbx_strand_id
1 'polypeptide(L)'
;MAMHTLINPQSFHPVLRTTVHHRPPAPADCALHLLYRLPPLLFVDPYELSNRAEEYTYAHAGPSNLELPVFALDTTGDAGAGNSSVLLTVEDVEIEIEIELPLHVRYAAPSSSSTPLPVIRTELSWPDVFYACSRPNTTAPPPMPANLASSLVNKSIHIIDAGPHPDAFAVIETPVGNAADVATVELGTAVVILVSFFYLLRVFWRTYKRLNAEGRGKLEWCVSNTAQYSVSQETLRN
;
A
#
# COMPACT_ATOMS: atom_id res chain seq x y z
N MET A 1 -27.76 -14.36 -5.06
CA MET A 1 -27.78 -12.89 -4.96
C MET A 1 -26.52 -12.47 -4.24
N ALA A 2 -25.80 -11.50 -4.79
CA ALA A 2 -24.68 -10.86 -4.10
C ALA A 2 -25.11 -9.49 -3.54
N MET A 3 -24.61 -9.17 -2.36
CA MET A 3 -24.74 -7.86 -1.72
C MET A 3 -23.33 -7.34 -1.43
N HIS A 4 -23.11 -6.05 -1.65
CA HIS A 4 -21.80 -5.42 -1.52
C HIS A 4 -21.88 -4.24 -0.56
N THR A 5 -20.87 -4.10 0.30
CA THR A 5 -20.77 -3.00 1.27
C THR A 5 -19.33 -2.52 1.34
N LEU A 6 -19.13 -1.20 1.34
CA LEU A 6 -17.82 -0.58 1.53
C LEU A 6 -17.67 -0.13 2.98
N ILE A 7 -16.63 -0.59 3.65
CA ILE A 7 -16.32 -0.31 5.04
C ILE A 7 -15.21 0.75 5.09
N ASN A 8 -15.38 1.77 5.93
CA ASN A 8 -14.45 2.90 6.08
C ASN A 8 -14.12 3.62 4.74
N PRO A 9 -15.13 4.09 3.98
CA PRO A 9 -14.94 4.68 2.64
C PRO A 9 -14.13 6.00 2.60
N GLN A 10 -13.87 6.59 3.77
CA GLN A 10 -13.08 7.83 3.93
C GLN A 10 -11.66 7.56 4.47
N SER A 11 -11.27 6.28 4.59
CA SER A 11 -9.94 5.85 5.01
C SER A 11 -9.03 5.62 3.80
N PHE A 12 -7.71 5.61 4.03
CA PHE A 12 -6.73 5.11 3.06
C PHE A 12 -6.72 3.58 2.94
N HIS A 13 -7.42 2.89 3.84
CA HIS A 13 -7.50 1.44 3.90
C HIS A 13 -8.98 0.99 3.97
N PRO A 14 -9.82 1.27 2.94
CA PRO A 14 -11.19 0.79 2.92
C PRO A 14 -11.23 -0.73 2.71
N VAL A 15 -12.31 -1.37 3.14
CA VAL A 15 -12.53 -2.82 2.92
C VAL A 15 -13.81 -3.00 2.13
N LEU A 16 -13.71 -3.73 1.00
CA LEU A 16 -14.87 -4.09 0.20
C LEU A 16 -15.38 -5.47 0.63
N ARG A 17 -16.53 -5.48 1.29
CA ARG A 17 -17.20 -6.70 1.73
C ARG A 17 -18.25 -7.13 0.70
N THR A 18 -18.20 -8.40 0.31
CA THR A 18 -19.18 -9.02 -0.58
C THR A 18 -19.79 -10.23 0.12
N THR A 19 -21.11 -10.20 0.30
CA THR A 19 -21.89 -11.30 0.85
C THR A 19 -22.63 -11.97 -0.30
N VAL A 20 -22.37 -13.26 -0.52
CA VAL A 20 -23.02 -14.04 -1.56
C VAL A 20 -23.96 -15.03 -0.90
N HIS A 21 -25.25 -14.85 -1.13
CA HIS A 21 -26.26 -15.84 -0.76
C HIS A 21 -26.64 -16.65 -1.99
N HIS A 22 -26.52 -17.97 -1.93
CA HIS A 22 -26.95 -18.85 -3.00
C HIS A 22 -27.84 -19.99 -2.50
N ARG A 23 -28.98 -20.16 -3.17
CA ARG A 23 -29.88 -21.30 -3.00
C ARG A 23 -30.34 -21.73 -4.39
N PRO A 24 -30.11 -22.98 -4.80
CA PRO A 24 -29.52 -24.12 -4.06
C PRO A 24 -28.00 -24.00 -3.80
N PRO A 25 -27.39 -24.92 -3.02
CA PRO A 25 -25.94 -25.00 -2.84
C PRO A 25 -25.18 -25.03 -4.17
N ALA A 26 -23.94 -24.56 -4.17
CA ALA A 26 -23.10 -24.57 -5.36
C ALA A 26 -22.90 -26.04 -5.81
N PRO A 27 -22.88 -26.31 -7.13
CA PRO A 27 -22.59 -27.67 -7.60
C PRO A 27 -21.17 -28.09 -7.16
N ALA A 28 -21.00 -29.36 -6.80
CA ALA A 28 -19.75 -29.89 -6.24
C ALA A 28 -18.53 -29.76 -7.16
N ASP A 29 -18.73 -29.48 -8.45
CA ASP A 29 -17.69 -29.30 -9.47
C ASP A 29 -17.41 -27.82 -9.82
N CYS A 30 -17.89 -26.89 -8.99
CA CYS A 30 -17.79 -25.45 -9.22
C CYS A 30 -17.07 -24.74 -8.07
N ALA A 31 -16.28 -23.72 -8.42
CA ALA A 31 -15.74 -22.75 -7.46
C ALA A 31 -16.41 -21.38 -7.67
N LEU A 32 -16.54 -20.61 -6.60
CA LEU A 32 -17.02 -19.24 -6.66
C LEU A 32 -15.87 -18.31 -7.01
N HIS A 33 -16.08 -17.43 -7.99
CA HIS A 33 -15.11 -16.45 -8.42
C HIS A 33 -15.67 -15.04 -8.29
N LEU A 34 -14.82 -14.12 -7.82
CA LEU A 34 -15.12 -12.70 -7.71
C LEU A 34 -14.04 -11.93 -8.47
N LEU A 35 -14.44 -11.23 -9.52
CA LEU A 35 -13.54 -10.38 -10.30
C LEU A 35 -13.73 -8.92 -9.91
N TYR A 36 -12.69 -8.34 -9.34
CA TYR A 36 -12.61 -6.92 -9.00
C TYR A 36 -11.79 -6.20 -10.07
N ARG A 37 -12.29 -5.05 -10.53
CA ARG A 37 -11.56 -4.12 -11.40
C ARG A 37 -11.30 -2.84 -10.61
N LEU A 38 -10.04 -2.54 -10.40
CA LEU A 38 -9.61 -1.46 -9.52
C LEU A 38 -9.13 -0.27 -10.37
N PRO A 39 -9.70 0.93 -10.17
CA PRO A 39 -9.19 2.15 -10.79
C PRO A 39 -7.79 2.49 -10.23
N PRO A 40 -7.01 3.36 -10.89
CA PRO A 40 -5.59 3.55 -10.56
C PRO A 40 -5.34 4.06 -9.14
N LEU A 41 -6.30 4.77 -8.53
CA LEU A 41 -6.18 5.25 -7.15
C LEU A 41 -6.27 4.11 -6.12
N LEU A 42 -6.83 2.97 -6.49
CA LEU A 42 -7.03 1.84 -5.59
C LEU A 42 -6.15 0.66 -6.00
N PHE A 43 -5.62 -0.03 -5.01
CA PHE A 43 -4.86 -1.25 -5.22
C PHE A 43 -5.05 -2.19 -4.05
N VAL A 44 -4.60 -3.43 -4.23
CA VAL A 44 -4.53 -4.43 -3.16
C VAL A 44 -3.08 -4.65 -2.79
N ASP A 45 -2.82 -4.95 -1.52
CA ASP A 45 -1.52 -5.44 -1.09
C ASP A 45 -1.49 -6.97 -1.23
N PRO A 46 -0.69 -7.54 -2.15
CA PRO A 46 -0.57 -8.99 -2.30
C PRO A 46 -0.12 -9.71 -1.01
N TYR A 47 0.65 -9.05 -0.15
CA TYR A 47 1.10 -9.65 1.12
C TYR A 47 -0.05 -9.74 2.12
N GLU A 48 -0.93 -8.74 2.16
CA GLU A 48 -2.15 -8.79 2.96
C GLU A 48 -3.11 -9.88 2.45
N LEU A 49 -3.31 -10.00 1.13
CA LEU A 49 -4.13 -11.06 0.54
C LEU A 49 -3.57 -12.45 0.80
N SER A 50 -2.24 -12.60 0.83
CA SER A 50 -1.58 -13.87 1.16
C SER A 50 -1.89 -14.35 2.59
N ASN A 51 -2.17 -13.42 3.53
CA ASN A 51 -2.55 -13.77 4.89
C ASN A 51 -4.00 -14.28 5.01
N ARG A 52 -4.78 -14.22 3.92
CA ARG A 52 -6.18 -14.69 3.85
C ARG A 52 -6.33 -16.00 3.07
N ALA A 53 -5.25 -16.78 2.97
CA ALA A 53 -5.23 -18.04 2.23
C ALA A 53 -6.21 -19.10 2.74
N GLU A 54 -6.69 -18.98 3.99
CA GLU A 54 -7.74 -19.83 4.56
C GLU A 54 -9.15 -19.45 4.06
N GLU A 55 -9.35 -18.21 3.60
CA GLU A 55 -10.63 -17.69 3.11
C GLU A 55 -10.77 -17.85 1.59
N TYR A 56 -9.70 -17.57 0.85
CA TYR A 56 -9.69 -17.62 -0.61
C TYR A 56 -8.28 -17.70 -1.20
N THR A 57 -8.21 -18.15 -2.45
CA THR A 57 -7.02 -17.96 -3.29
C THR A 57 -7.21 -16.76 -4.21
N TYR A 58 -6.12 -16.12 -4.65
CA TYR A 58 -6.21 -14.92 -5.48
C TYR A 58 -5.22 -14.94 -6.65
N ALA A 59 -5.59 -14.27 -7.73
CA ALA A 59 -4.72 -13.91 -8.83
C ALA A 59 -4.84 -12.40 -9.12
N HIS A 60 -3.71 -11.75 -9.37
CA HIS A 60 -3.64 -10.30 -9.56
C HIS A 60 -3.03 -9.95 -10.93
N ALA A 61 -3.56 -8.92 -11.57
CA ALA A 61 -3.07 -8.35 -12.80
C ALA A 61 -2.97 -6.82 -12.69
N GLY A 62 -1.88 -6.23 -13.16
CA GLY A 62 -1.65 -4.78 -13.11
C GLY A 62 -0.64 -4.34 -12.04
N PRO A 63 -0.56 -3.03 -11.74
CA PRO A 63 0.44 -2.47 -10.84
C PRO A 63 0.25 -2.89 -9.36
N SER A 64 1.31 -3.40 -8.72
CA SER A 64 1.31 -3.83 -7.31
C SER A 64 2.33 -3.11 -6.42
N ASN A 65 3.04 -2.10 -6.93
CA ASN A 65 4.01 -1.36 -6.12
C ASN A 65 3.26 -0.55 -5.06
N LEU A 66 3.48 -0.80 -3.77
CA LEU A 66 2.73 -0.18 -2.67
C LEU A 66 3.04 1.32 -2.50
N GLU A 67 4.22 1.76 -2.95
CA GLU A 67 4.74 3.13 -2.72
C GLU A 67 4.60 4.04 -3.95
N LEU A 68 4.18 3.49 -5.09
CA LEU A 68 4.11 4.26 -6.34
C LEU A 68 2.85 5.15 -6.33
N PRO A 69 2.98 6.48 -6.40
CA PRO A 69 1.82 7.38 -6.43
C PRO A 69 1.10 7.30 -7.78
N VAL A 70 -0.16 7.73 -7.81
CA VAL A 70 -1.01 7.64 -9.03
C VAL A 70 -0.41 8.40 -10.20
N PHE A 71 0.15 9.59 -9.97
CA PHE A 71 0.75 10.42 -11.02
C PHE A 71 2.06 9.87 -11.59
N ALA A 72 2.63 8.83 -10.97
CA ALA A 72 3.81 8.12 -11.46
C ALA A 72 3.45 6.80 -12.17
N LEU A 73 2.17 6.45 -12.24
CA LEU A 73 1.71 5.34 -13.07
C LEU A 73 1.80 5.75 -14.54
N ASP A 74 2.31 4.85 -15.38
CA ASP A 74 2.27 5.03 -16.82
C ASP A 74 0.81 4.99 -17.26
N THR A 75 0.27 6.16 -17.59
CA THR A 75 -1.11 6.35 -18.08
C THR A 75 -1.13 6.62 -19.58
N THR A 76 0.04 6.66 -20.23
CA THR A 76 0.22 7.15 -21.59
C THR A 76 0.05 6.09 -22.68
N GLY A 77 -0.07 4.81 -22.33
CA GLY A 77 0.00 3.70 -23.30
C GLY A 77 -1.31 3.08 -23.79
N ASP A 78 -2.33 2.93 -22.93
CA ASP A 78 -3.54 2.14 -23.25
C ASP A 78 -4.73 2.52 -22.34
N ALA A 79 -5.97 2.23 -22.77
CA ALA A 79 -7.23 2.48 -22.05
C ALA A 79 -7.42 1.67 -20.73
N GLY A 80 -6.33 1.15 -20.16
CA GLY A 80 -6.27 0.48 -18.86
C GLY A 80 -4.95 0.70 -18.14
N ALA A 81 -4.11 1.62 -18.61
CA ALA A 81 -2.79 1.89 -18.05
C ALA A 81 -2.93 2.49 -16.64
N GLY A 82 -2.45 1.75 -15.64
CA GLY A 82 -2.60 2.08 -14.21
C GLY A 82 -3.74 1.34 -13.49
N ASN A 83 -4.69 0.73 -14.21
CA ASN A 83 -5.74 -0.10 -13.60
C ASN A 83 -5.17 -1.46 -13.17
N SER A 84 -5.77 -2.05 -12.15
CA SER A 84 -5.48 -3.43 -11.76
C SER A 84 -6.75 -4.27 -11.69
N SER A 85 -6.58 -5.59 -11.65
CA SER A 85 -7.68 -6.53 -11.51
C SER A 85 -7.28 -7.66 -10.57
N VAL A 86 -8.23 -8.09 -9.75
CA VAL A 86 -8.05 -9.16 -8.78
C VAL A 86 -9.14 -10.18 -9.01
N LEU A 87 -8.75 -11.43 -9.18
CA LEU A 87 -9.66 -12.57 -9.24
C LEU A 87 -9.51 -13.35 -7.94
N LEU A 88 -10.54 -13.34 -7.11
CA LEU A 88 -10.63 -14.22 -5.95
C LEU A 88 -11.31 -15.53 -6.34
N THR A 89 -10.86 -16.63 -5.76
CA THR A 89 -11.43 -17.96 -5.93
C THR A 89 -11.69 -18.56 -4.55
N VAL A 90 -12.95 -18.90 -4.29
CA VAL A 90 -13.37 -19.55 -3.06
C VAL A 90 -13.80 -20.98 -3.39
N GLU A 91 -13.14 -21.93 -2.73
CA GLU A 91 -13.49 -23.34 -2.73
C GLU A 91 -14.50 -23.60 -1.60
N ASP A 92 -15.31 -24.67 -1.71
CA ASP A 92 -16.29 -25.07 -0.70
C ASP A 92 -17.31 -23.99 -0.28
N VAL A 93 -18.22 -23.66 -1.20
CA VAL A 93 -19.19 -22.57 -1.01
C VAL A 93 -20.39 -23.02 -0.16
N GLU A 94 -20.44 -22.55 1.09
CA GLU A 94 -21.62 -22.62 1.95
C GLU A 94 -22.77 -21.76 1.41
N ILE A 95 -24.01 -22.04 1.84
CA ILE A 95 -25.25 -21.32 1.41
C ILE A 95 -25.12 -19.79 1.47
N GLU A 96 -24.32 -19.29 2.41
CA GLU A 96 -24.00 -17.89 2.59
C GLU A 96 -22.52 -17.76 2.89
N ILE A 97 -21.84 -16.92 2.13
CA ILE A 97 -20.42 -16.64 2.31
C ILE A 97 -20.16 -15.13 2.33
N GLU A 98 -19.31 -14.69 3.24
CA GLU A 98 -18.84 -13.31 3.35
C GLU A 98 -17.36 -13.27 2.97
N ILE A 99 -17.02 -12.38 2.04
CA ILE A 99 -15.66 -12.25 1.50
C ILE A 99 -15.26 -10.79 1.62
N GLU A 100 -14.07 -10.56 2.17
CA GLU A 100 -13.51 -9.22 2.32
C GLU A 100 -12.28 -9.04 1.42
N LEU A 101 -12.32 -7.99 0.62
CA LEU A 101 -11.18 -7.50 -0.13
C LEU A 101 -10.63 -6.24 0.54
N PRO A 102 -9.47 -6.30 1.22
CA PRO A 102 -8.81 -5.10 1.73
C PRO A 102 -8.27 -4.27 0.55
N LEU A 103 -8.56 -2.98 0.56
CA LEU A 103 -8.14 -2.04 -0.46
C LEU A 103 -7.23 -0.98 0.16
N HIS A 104 -6.28 -0.51 -0.63
CA HIS A 104 -5.36 0.56 -0.28
C HIS A 104 -5.52 1.71 -1.28
N VAL A 105 -5.47 2.92 -0.76
CA VAL A 105 -5.55 4.15 -1.55
C VAL A 105 -4.15 4.68 -1.82
N ARG A 106 -3.80 4.86 -3.10
CA ARG A 106 -2.52 5.45 -3.51
C ARG A 106 -2.49 6.95 -3.21
N TYR A 107 -1.28 7.49 -3.07
CA TYR A 107 -1.09 8.94 -3.05
C TYR A 107 -1.49 9.56 -4.38
N ALA A 108 -2.51 10.41 -4.34
CA ALA A 108 -2.91 11.24 -5.46
C ALA A 108 -2.11 12.55 -5.51
N ALA A 109 -2.17 13.23 -6.65
CA ALA A 109 -1.59 14.57 -6.77
C ALA A 109 -2.34 15.57 -5.86
N PRO A 110 -1.64 16.58 -5.31
CA PRO A 110 -2.29 17.68 -4.61
C PRO A 110 -3.34 18.36 -5.49
N SER A 111 -4.47 18.74 -4.90
CA SER A 111 -5.53 19.43 -5.62
C SER A 111 -5.20 20.90 -5.80
N SER A 112 -5.47 21.44 -6.99
CA SER A 112 -5.46 22.89 -7.25
C SER A 112 -6.73 23.60 -6.76
N SER A 113 -7.64 22.89 -6.09
CA SER A 113 -8.88 23.45 -5.55
C SER A 113 -8.59 24.48 -4.46
N SER A 114 -9.39 25.55 -4.43
CA SER A 114 -9.36 26.55 -3.36
C SER A 114 -10.02 26.08 -2.06
N THR A 115 -10.53 24.85 -2.01
CA THR A 115 -11.11 24.26 -0.79
C THR A 115 -10.03 23.96 0.25
N PRO A 116 -10.20 24.33 1.53
CA PRO A 116 -9.22 24.06 2.58
C PRO A 116 -8.87 22.59 2.78
N LEU A 117 -9.83 21.68 2.54
CA LEU A 117 -9.66 20.23 2.64
C LEU A 117 -10.13 19.59 1.32
N PRO A 118 -9.29 19.59 0.27
CA PRO A 118 -9.67 18.99 -0.98
C PRO A 118 -9.77 17.47 -0.84
N VAL A 119 -10.79 16.90 -1.49
CA VAL A 119 -11.00 15.45 -1.58
C VAL A 119 -11.06 15.03 -3.03
N ILE A 120 -10.51 13.86 -3.34
CA ILE A 120 -10.69 13.19 -4.62
C ILE A 120 -11.72 12.08 -4.44
N ARG A 121 -12.66 12.01 -5.37
CA ARG A 121 -13.68 10.96 -5.42
C ARG A 121 -13.24 9.92 -6.43
N THR A 122 -13.23 8.66 -6.02
CA THR A 122 -12.98 7.52 -6.91
C THR A 122 -14.15 6.57 -6.88
N GLU A 123 -14.62 6.21 -8.06
CA GLU A 123 -15.70 5.25 -8.26
C GLU A 123 -15.11 3.84 -8.35
N LEU A 124 -15.67 2.93 -7.56
CA LEU A 124 -15.30 1.52 -7.54
C LEU A 124 -16.52 0.69 -7.91
N SER A 125 -16.48 0.06 -9.08
CA SER A 125 -17.53 -0.88 -9.51
C SER A 125 -17.58 -2.09 -8.58
N TRP A 126 -18.78 -2.62 -8.36
CA TRP A 126 -18.93 -3.91 -7.67
C TRP A 126 -18.28 -5.05 -8.47
N PRO A 127 -17.84 -6.13 -7.79
CA PRO A 127 -17.22 -7.25 -8.47
C PRO A 127 -18.21 -8.03 -9.33
N ASP A 128 -17.73 -8.59 -10.43
CA ASP A 128 -18.48 -9.64 -11.12
C ASP A 128 -18.38 -10.92 -10.30
N VAL A 129 -19.52 -11.47 -9.92
CA VAL A 129 -19.61 -12.71 -9.15
C VAL A 129 -20.11 -13.83 -10.05
N PHE A 130 -19.37 -14.92 -10.15
CA PHE A 130 -19.74 -16.04 -11.02
C PHE A 130 -19.19 -17.37 -10.51
N TYR A 131 -19.86 -18.46 -10.88
CA TYR A 131 -19.31 -19.81 -10.71
C TYR A 131 -18.53 -20.23 -11.95
N ALA A 132 -17.43 -20.94 -11.74
CA ALA A 132 -16.72 -21.64 -12.81
C ALA A 132 -16.67 -23.14 -12.51
N CYS A 133 -17.28 -23.94 -13.39
CA CYS A 133 -17.45 -25.37 -13.20
C CYS A 133 -16.62 -26.18 -14.20
N SER A 134 -16.20 -27.38 -13.83
CA SER A 134 -15.42 -28.30 -14.68
C SER A 134 -16.25 -28.99 -15.78
N ARG A 135 -17.16 -28.26 -16.44
CA ARG A 135 -18.03 -28.76 -17.51
C ARG A 135 -17.71 -28.07 -18.84
N PRO A 136 -17.82 -28.78 -19.97
CA PRO A 136 -17.42 -28.28 -21.29
C PRO A 136 -18.40 -27.26 -21.92
N ASN A 137 -19.33 -26.70 -21.14
CA ASN A 137 -20.26 -25.70 -21.67
C ASN A 137 -19.57 -24.33 -21.67
N THR A 138 -19.52 -23.63 -22.81
CA THR A 138 -18.69 -22.43 -22.96
C THR A 138 -19.55 -21.17 -22.94
N THR A 139 -19.85 -20.68 -21.73
CA THR A 139 -20.24 -19.28 -21.57
C THR A 139 -18.96 -18.45 -21.41
N ALA A 140 -18.86 -17.32 -22.11
CA ALA A 140 -17.69 -16.45 -21.98
C ALA A 140 -17.62 -15.87 -20.55
N PRO A 141 -16.42 -15.86 -19.92
CA PRO A 141 -16.24 -15.19 -18.63
C PRO A 141 -16.39 -13.67 -18.78
N PRO A 142 -16.63 -12.94 -17.67
CA PRO A 142 -16.62 -11.48 -17.70
C PRO A 142 -15.29 -10.94 -18.27
N PRO A 143 -15.29 -9.77 -18.93
CA PRO A 143 -14.09 -9.19 -19.52
C PRO A 143 -12.98 -9.02 -18.46
N MET A 144 -11.83 -9.68 -18.65
CA MET A 144 -10.72 -9.64 -17.71
C MET A 144 -9.37 -9.79 -18.43
N PRO A 145 -8.25 -9.39 -17.80
CA PRO A 145 -6.91 -9.60 -18.35
C PRO A 145 -6.62 -11.07 -18.69
N ALA A 146 -5.89 -11.29 -19.79
CA ALA A 146 -5.64 -12.63 -20.34
C ALA A 146 -4.93 -13.57 -19.34
N ASN A 147 -4.05 -13.04 -18.49
CA ASN A 147 -3.37 -13.81 -17.46
C ASN A 147 -4.35 -14.35 -16.41
N LEU A 148 -5.40 -13.61 -16.04
CA LEU A 148 -6.45 -14.09 -15.13
C LEU A 148 -7.37 -15.10 -15.84
N ALA A 149 -7.76 -14.80 -17.07
CA ALA A 149 -8.66 -15.65 -17.86
C ALA A 149 -8.09 -17.05 -18.14
N SER A 150 -6.76 -17.20 -18.18
CA SER A 150 -6.08 -18.49 -18.42
C SER A 150 -6.52 -19.60 -17.46
N SER A 151 -6.84 -19.26 -16.21
CA SER A 151 -7.32 -20.19 -15.17
C SER A 151 -8.76 -20.68 -15.38
N LEU A 152 -9.51 -20.01 -16.26
CA LEU A 152 -10.94 -20.26 -16.54
C LEU A 152 -11.16 -20.92 -17.90
N VAL A 153 -10.09 -21.21 -18.64
CA VAL A 153 -10.17 -21.89 -19.95
C VAL A 153 -10.82 -23.25 -19.77
N ASN A 154 -11.77 -23.58 -20.66
CA ASN A 154 -12.56 -24.82 -20.64
C ASN A 154 -13.47 -25.01 -19.41
N LYS A 155 -13.77 -23.93 -18.66
CA LYS A 155 -14.77 -23.97 -17.57
C LYS A 155 -16.12 -23.41 -18.04
N SER A 156 -17.19 -23.95 -17.46
CA SER A 156 -18.54 -23.40 -17.62
C SER A 156 -18.78 -22.27 -16.64
N ILE A 157 -19.10 -21.09 -17.17
CA ILE A 157 -19.31 -19.88 -16.38
C ILE A 157 -20.80 -19.64 -16.15
N HIS A 158 -21.17 -19.44 -14.89
CA HIS A 158 -22.52 -19.06 -14.47
C HIS A 158 -22.47 -17.77 -13.67
N ILE A 159 -22.89 -16.66 -14.27
CA ILE A 159 -22.91 -15.35 -13.61
C ILE A 159 -24.01 -15.34 -12.54
N ILE A 160 -23.65 -14.89 -11.34
CA ILE A 160 -24.61 -14.65 -10.27
C ILE A 160 -25.07 -13.20 -10.42
N ASP A 161 -26.38 -13.02 -10.57
CA ASP A 161 -26.95 -11.68 -10.60
C ASP A 161 -26.66 -10.99 -9.25
N ALA A 162 -25.73 -10.03 -9.29
CA ALA A 162 -25.64 -9.01 -8.26
C ALA A 162 -26.95 -8.23 -8.37
N GLY A 163 -27.65 -8.00 -7.26
CA GLY A 163 -28.98 -7.37 -7.26
C GLY A 163 -29.05 -6.05 -8.06
N PRO A 164 -30.24 -5.47 -8.22
CA PRO A 164 -30.50 -4.47 -9.25
C PRO A 164 -29.62 -3.24 -9.02
N HIS A 165 -28.53 -3.10 -9.78
CA HIS A 165 -28.16 -1.90 -10.54
C HIS A 165 -26.89 -2.17 -11.36
N PRO A 166 -26.96 -2.17 -12.71
CA PRO A 166 -25.80 -2.26 -13.58
C PRO A 166 -24.85 -1.04 -13.47
N ASP A 167 -25.31 0.05 -12.83
CA ASP A 167 -24.54 1.28 -12.59
C ASP A 167 -24.17 1.48 -11.11
N ALA A 168 -24.26 0.43 -10.27
CA ALA A 168 -23.93 0.59 -8.86
C ALA A 168 -22.41 0.57 -8.65
N PHE A 169 -21.88 1.69 -8.17
CA PHE A 169 -20.49 1.85 -7.75
C PHE A 169 -20.46 2.34 -6.30
N ALA A 170 -19.41 1.98 -5.58
CA ALA A 170 -19.06 2.62 -4.34
C ALA A 170 -18.23 3.87 -4.64
N VAL A 171 -18.41 4.93 -3.84
CA VAL A 171 -17.56 6.12 -3.90
C VAL A 171 -16.63 6.13 -2.70
N ILE A 172 -15.33 6.21 -2.98
CA ILE A 172 -14.27 6.41 -1.99
C ILE A 172 -13.86 7.87 -2.04
N GLU A 173 -13.84 8.54 -0.88
CA GLU A 173 -13.42 9.93 -0.75
C GLU A 173 -12.06 9.99 -0.07
N THR A 174 -11.04 10.40 -0.81
CA THR A 174 -9.66 10.45 -0.32
C THR A 174 -9.24 11.89 -0.09
N PRO A 175 -8.80 12.27 1.13
CA PRO A 175 -8.26 13.60 1.36
C PRO A 175 -6.92 13.76 0.64
N VAL A 176 -6.71 14.92 0.01
CA VAL A 176 -5.47 15.26 -0.67
C VAL A 176 -4.92 16.61 -0.18
N GLY A 177 -3.64 16.86 -0.42
CA GLY A 177 -3.02 18.15 -0.10
C GLY A 177 -3.55 19.27 -1.01
N ASN A 178 -3.49 20.52 -0.53
CA ASN A 178 -3.73 21.69 -1.37
C ASN A 178 -2.42 22.12 -2.05
N ALA A 179 -2.45 22.29 -3.37
CA ALA A 179 -1.30 22.74 -4.14
C ALA A 179 -0.82 24.15 -3.73
N ALA A 180 -1.71 25.00 -3.20
CA ALA A 180 -1.37 26.33 -2.72
C ALA A 180 -0.44 26.30 -1.50
N ASP A 181 -0.47 25.22 -0.71
CA ASP A 181 0.35 25.08 0.49
C ASP A 181 1.76 24.57 0.20
N VAL A 182 2.01 24.04 -1.01
CA VAL A 182 3.26 23.37 -1.39
C VAL A 182 4.47 24.27 -1.16
N ALA A 183 4.45 25.50 -1.69
CA ALA A 183 5.58 26.43 -1.54
C ALA A 183 5.87 26.77 -0.06
N THR A 184 4.82 26.90 0.75
CA THR A 184 4.95 27.17 2.19
C THR A 184 5.56 25.98 2.93
N VAL A 185 5.10 24.76 2.61
CA VAL A 185 5.60 23.52 3.21
C VAL A 185 7.04 23.26 2.80
N GLU A 186 7.41 23.47 1.55
CA GLU A 186 8.78 23.32 1.04
C GLU A 186 9.73 24.28 1.74
N LEU A 187 9.37 25.57 1.81
CA LEU A 187 10.19 26.58 2.49
C LEU A 187 10.34 26.27 3.98
N GLY A 188 9.24 25.93 4.66
CA GLY A 188 9.25 25.56 6.08
C GLY A 188 10.16 24.36 6.35
N THR A 189 10.01 23.30 5.54
CA THR A 189 10.84 22.10 5.62
C THR A 189 12.33 22.43 5.40
N ALA A 190 12.65 23.24 4.38
CA ALA A 190 14.03 23.66 4.12
C ALA A 190 14.64 24.43 5.30
N VAL A 191 13.88 25.36 5.90
CA VAL A 191 14.33 26.11 7.08
C VAL A 191 14.59 25.16 8.27
N VAL A 192 13.68 24.23 8.55
CA VAL A 192 13.83 23.26 9.65
C VAL A 192 15.06 22.37 9.44
N ILE A 193 15.28 21.89 8.22
CA ILE A 193 16.46 21.09 7.86
C ILE A 193 17.75 21.90 8.09
N LEU A 194 17.80 23.16 7.63
CA LEU A 194 18.97 24.02 7.81
C LEU A 194 19.25 24.30 9.29
N VAL A 195 18.23 24.63 10.09
CA VAL A 195 18.37 24.83 11.54
C VAL A 195 18.91 23.59 12.21
N SER A 196 18.37 22.41 11.87
CA SER A 196 18.82 21.13 12.40
C SER A 196 20.27 20.82 12.01
N PHE A 197 20.64 21.09 10.77
CA PHE A 197 22.01 20.94 10.27
C PHE A 197 23.00 21.85 11.02
N PHE A 198 22.71 23.14 11.17
CA PHE A 198 23.55 24.07 11.91
C PHE A 198 23.64 23.73 13.40
N TYR A 199 22.56 23.22 13.98
CA TYR A 199 22.57 22.71 15.35
C TYR A 199 23.53 21.52 15.48
N LEU A 200 23.47 20.54 14.58
CA LEU A 200 24.39 19.41 14.57
C LEU A 200 25.84 19.86 14.39
N LEU A 201 26.13 20.79 13.47
CA LEU A 201 27.48 21.37 13.31
C LEU A 201 27.99 22.02 14.59
N ARG A 202 27.13 22.78 15.29
CA ARG A 202 27.48 23.39 16.57
C ARG A 202 27.81 22.34 17.63
N VAL A 203 27.03 21.26 17.71
CA VAL A 203 27.27 20.15 18.64
C VAL A 203 28.58 19.44 18.29
N PHE A 204 28.82 19.11 17.02
CA PHE A 204 30.07 18.52 16.56
C PHE A 204 31.28 19.39 16.91
N TRP A 205 31.19 20.70 16.65
CA TRP A 205 32.26 21.63 16.95
C TRP A 205 32.56 21.73 18.46
N ARG A 206 31.52 21.75 19.29
CA ARG A 206 31.67 21.73 20.76
C ARG A 206 32.35 20.45 21.23
N THR A 207 31.93 19.31 20.70
CA THR A 207 32.51 18.00 21.02
C THR A 207 33.98 17.91 20.59
N TYR A 208 34.29 18.36 19.37
CA TYR A 208 35.66 18.45 18.87
C TYR A 208 36.57 19.30 19.77
N LYS A 209 36.10 20.49 20.15
CA LYS A 209 36.83 21.36 21.09
C LYS A 209 37.07 20.69 22.45
N ARG A 210 36.07 19.98 22.99
CA ARG A 210 36.21 19.23 24.26
C ARG A 210 37.27 18.13 24.14
N LEU A 211 37.19 17.29 23.11
CA LEU A 211 38.15 16.20 22.89
C LEU A 211 39.57 16.71 22.69
N ASN A 212 39.75 17.81 21.96
CA ASN A 212 41.06 18.43 21.79
C ASN A 212 41.61 19.05 23.09
N ALA A 213 40.76 19.62 23.94
CA ALA A 213 41.17 20.18 25.22
C ALA A 213 41.60 19.06 26.19
N GLU A 214 40.83 17.97 26.28
CA GLU A 214 41.17 16.79 27.10
C GLU A 214 42.43 16.06 26.58
N GLY A 215 42.60 15.98 25.26
CA GLY A 215 43.78 15.39 24.64
C GLY A 215 45.08 16.15 24.95
N ARG A 216 45.02 17.49 24.98
CA ARG A 216 46.17 18.33 25.41
C ARG A 216 46.49 18.14 26.89
N GLY A 217 45.47 18.08 27.76
CA GLY A 217 45.67 17.84 29.19
C GLY A 217 46.27 16.48 29.53
N LYS A 218 45.91 15.42 28.78
CA LYS A 218 46.53 14.09 28.94
C LYS A 218 47.98 14.04 28.46
N LEU A 219 48.32 14.74 27.37
CA LEU A 219 49.71 14.85 26.88
C LEU A 219 50.62 15.56 27.90
N GLU A 220 50.16 16.66 28.51
CA GLU A 220 50.92 17.37 29.55
C GLU A 220 51.13 16.51 30.81
N TRP A 221 50.11 15.76 31.25
CA TRP A 221 50.23 14.86 32.40
C TRP A 221 51.22 13.70 32.15
N CYS A 222 51.21 13.11 30.94
CA CYS A 222 52.19 12.08 30.58
C CYS A 222 53.61 12.65 30.54
N VAL A 223 53.81 13.84 29.99
CA VAL A 223 55.13 14.47 29.91
C VAL A 223 55.67 14.86 31.31
N SER A 224 54.83 15.40 32.19
CA SER A 224 55.28 15.78 33.55
C SER A 224 55.61 14.56 34.42
N ASN A 225 54.81 13.49 34.35
CA ASN A 225 55.06 12.27 35.14
C ASN A 225 56.24 11.46 34.63
N THR A 226 56.56 11.51 33.33
CA THR A 226 57.76 10.85 32.80
C THR A 226 59.04 11.54 33.31
N ALA A 227 59.03 12.88 33.41
CA ALA A 227 60.15 13.64 33.99
C ALA A 227 60.32 13.42 35.51
N GLN A 228 59.23 13.17 36.24
CA GLN A 228 59.30 12.88 37.67
C GLN A 228 59.82 11.46 37.98
N TYR A 229 59.54 10.49 37.10
CA TYR A 229 60.04 9.12 37.25
C TYR A 229 61.54 8.97 36.94
N SER A 230 62.10 9.78 36.04
CA SER A 230 63.54 9.74 35.74
C SER A 230 64.41 10.28 36.87
N VAL A 231 63.94 11.27 37.63
CA VAL A 231 64.69 11.85 38.76
C VAL A 231 64.71 10.92 39.98
N SER A 232 63.67 10.10 40.18
CA SER A 232 63.60 9.14 41.29
C SER A 232 64.59 7.96 41.15
N GLN A 233 64.94 7.56 39.92
CA GLN A 233 65.87 6.46 39.68
C GLN A 233 67.36 6.82 39.85
N GLU A 234 67.73 8.10 39.75
CA GLU A 234 69.10 8.53 40.04
C GLU A 234 69.40 8.62 41.53
N THR A 235 68.40 8.92 42.38
CA THR A 235 68.58 9.03 43.83
C THR A 235 68.67 7.67 44.54
N LEU A 236 68.28 6.57 43.89
CA LEU A 236 68.39 5.20 44.41
C LEU A 236 69.67 4.48 43.96
N ARG A 237 70.58 5.16 43.25
CA ARG A 237 71.86 4.62 42.76
C ARG A 237 73.10 5.15 43.47
N ASN A 238 72.95 5.91 44.56
CA ASN A 238 74.04 6.32 45.44
C ASN A 238 73.88 5.73 46.84
#